data_AF-A0AAJ0XGZ4-F1
#
_entry.id   AF-A0AAJ0XGZ4-F1
#
_cell.length_a   1.000
_cell.length_b   1.000
_cell.length_c   1.000
_cell.angle_alpha   90.00
_cell.angle_beta   90.00
_cell.angle_gamma   90.00
#
_symmetry.space_group_name_H-M   'P 1'
#
loop_
_entity.id
_entity.type
_entity.pdbx_description
1 polymer ?
#
loop_
_entity_poly.entity_id
_entity_poly.type
_entity_poly.pdbx_seq_one_letter_code
_entity_poly.pdbx_strand_id
1 'polypeptide(L)'
;MSKHIRLGRAATALDPGRLDRPWAQSTTLVSHHEDVARMSPVMSAEQLPAIGVVAPSGSGKTTLLRKLVPLLRQRGLRIGYLKHAHHGFALDRPGKDSYEVAAAGARQVMLVSGEHWALLSRANERAEDHPAGLDALRARFDADSLDLLLIEGFRAAAVPKIEVFRAATGKTPLYPDDNGIVAVVSDDPLPVEPHPPLLPLSELEALADFIGGLVRDSAGATDDPRASLIQALRRLRADGYNDAATGNASVRQDERFWITPSSAVRDAVAPEDLVACSLDAPLPEGASLDTPVHREVYRRQPEIGAVLHSHGPHSVAVSFAGRDFEPPDFEGARLLGNVPVLRVEPDAHQDQAPAKVAEALASYPVCIIAGHGVYACGANIRDAYRWTMTLELSARIFVIARGATAL
;
A
#
# COMPACT_ATOMS: atom_id res chain seq x y z
N MET A 1 32.48 -38.05 -39.75
CA MET A 1 33.63 -37.61 -38.93
C MET A 1 33.10 -36.70 -37.83
N SER A 2 32.84 -37.27 -36.65
CA SER A 2 32.32 -36.59 -35.47
C SER A 2 33.45 -35.88 -34.71
N LYS A 3 33.20 -34.67 -34.21
CA LYS A 3 33.99 -34.06 -33.13
C LYS A 3 33.10 -33.87 -31.91
N HIS A 4 33.36 -34.69 -30.89
CA HIS A 4 32.79 -34.60 -29.56
C HIS A 4 33.46 -33.47 -28.77
N ILE A 5 32.68 -32.67 -28.05
CA ILE A 5 33.16 -31.78 -26.98
C ILE A 5 32.91 -32.49 -25.65
N ARG A 6 33.97 -32.67 -24.85
CA ARG A 6 33.95 -33.25 -23.50
C ARG A 6 33.52 -32.20 -22.47
N LEU A 7 32.61 -32.60 -21.58
CA LEU A 7 32.27 -31.89 -20.35
C LEU A 7 33.37 -32.12 -19.28
N GLY A 8 33.90 -31.04 -18.71
CA GLY A 8 34.83 -31.06 -17.58
C GLY A 8 34.15 -30.67 -16.28
N ARG A 9 34.21 -31.56 -15.28
CA ARG A 9 33.89 -31.29 -13.86
C ARG A 9 34.94 -30.37 -13.25
N ALA A 10 34.52 -29.38 -12.46
CA ALA A 10 35.28 -28.89 -11.31
C ALA A 10 34.33 -28.30 -10.27
N ALA A 11 34.07 -29.07 -9.21
CA ALA A 11 33.62 -28.53 -7.94
C ALA A 11 34.82 -27.82 -7.29
N THR A 12 34.64 -26.58 -6.83
CA THR A 12 35.61 -25.90 -5.96
C THR A 12 34.89 -25.43 -4.71
N ALA A 13 35.39 -25.92 -3.57
CA ALA A 13 34.91 -25.64 -2.23
C ALA A 13 35.08 -24.17 -1.86
N LEU A 14 34.13 -23.64 -1.09
CA LEU A 14 34.20 -22.30 -0.50
C LEU A 14 35.22 -22.27 0.65
N ASP A 15 36.14 -21.31 0.60
CA ASP A 15 37.14 -21.02 1.62
C ASP A 15 36.50 -20.21 2.78
N PRO A 16 36.52 -20.70 4.05
CA PRO A 16 35.86 -20.02 5.18
C PRO A 16 36.62 -18.80 5.74
N GLY A 17 37.77 -18.42 5.19
CA GLY A 17 38.69 -17.44 5.82
C GLY A 17 38.53 -15.96 5.46
N ARG A 18 37.42 -15.52 4.82
CA ARG A 18 37.34 -14.17 4.22
C ARG A 18 36.37 -13.18 4.87
N LEU A 19 36.08 -13.33 6.16
CA LEU A 19 35.12 -12.51 6.92
C LEU A 19 35.75 -11.61 8.01
N ASP A 20 36.95 -11.05 7.79
CA ASP A 20 37.54 -10.10 8.75
C ASP A 20 38.24 -8.90 8.06
N ARG A 21 37.47 -7.93 7.57
CA ARG A 21 37.98 -6.55 7.33
C ARG A 21 36.98 -5.48 7.77
N PRO A 22 37.41 -4.47 8.55
CA PRO A 22 36.54 -3.41 9.06
C PRO A 22 36.16 -2.41 7.96
N TRP A 23 34.91 -1.93 8.01
CA TRP A 23 34.34 -0.98 7.07
C TRP A 23 34.89 0.42 7.37
N ALA A 24 35.70 0.97 6.45
CA ALA A 24 36.18 2.34 6.54
C ALA A 24 35.07 3.31 6.15
N GLN A 25 34.82 4.29 7.03
CA GLN A 25 33.91 5.40 6.84
C GLN A 25 34.40 6.29 5.69
N SER A 26 33.56 6.56 4.70
CA SER A 26 33.73 7.70 3.80
C SER A 26 32.48 8.58 3.85
N THR A 27 32.66 9.71 4.53
CA THR A 27 31.71 10.80 4.65
C THR A 27 31.85 11.66 3.40
N THR A 28 30.80 11.82 2.61
CA THR A 28 30.71 12.92 1.65
C THR A 28 29.45 13.71 1.97
N LEU A 29 29.65 14.84 2.65
CA LEU A 29 28.64 15.88 2.81
C LEU A 29 28.35 16.47 1.43
N VAL A 30 27.12 16.35 0.95
CA VAL A 30 26.59 17.22 -0.11
C VAL A 30 25.65 18.20 0.56
N SER A 31 26.10 19.45 0.63
CA SER A 31 25.33 20.60 1.07
C SER A 31 24.45 21.09 -0.09
N HIS A 32 23.12 21.00 0.06
CA HIS A 32 22.19 21.81 -0.71
C HIS A 32 21.20 22.47 0.24
N HIS A 33 21.56 23.69 0.67
CA HIS A 33 20.60 24.70 1.05
C HIS A 33 20.10 25.38 -0.23
N GLU A 34 18.86 25.86 -0.17
CA GLU A 34 18.16 26.73 -1.13
C GLU A 34 17.41 26.02 -2.27
N ASP A 35 16.15 25.64 -1.98
CA ASP A 35 14.96 26.03 -2.77
C ASP A 35 13.69 25.36 -2.18
N VAL A 36 13.22 25.90 -1.04
CA VAL A 36 11.94 25.51 -0.41
C VAL A 36 10.95 26.65 -0.59
N ALA A 37 10.58 26.96 -1.84
CA ALA A 37 9.55 27.97 -2.10
C ALA A 37 8.97 27.82 -3.52
N ARG A 38 8.08 26.82 -3.69
CA ARG A 38 6.95 26.75 -4.64
C ARG A 38 6.58 25.28 -4.91
N MET A 39 5.99 24.63 -3.90
CA MET A 39 5.29 23.37 -4.09
C MET A 39 3.83 23.62 -3.73
N SER A 40 2.96 23.56 -4.73
CA SER A 40 1.52 23.34 -4.52
C SER A 40 1.34 22.07 -3.67
N PRO A 41 0.31 21.95 -2.83
CA PRO A 41 0.12 20.78 -1.98
C PRO A 41 -0.39 19.61 -2.84
N VAL A 42 0.51 19.00 -3.61
CA VAL A 42 0.28 17.69 -4.21
C VAL A 42 0.50 16.68 -3.10
N MET A 43 -0.59 16.05 -2.65
CA MET A 43 -0.56 14.95 -1.71
C MET A 43 0.35 13.85 -2.27
N SER A 44 1.36 13.43 -1.50
CA SER A 44 2.22 12.32 -1.88
C SER A 44 1.41 11.02 -1.83
N ALA A 45 1.21 10.44 -3.00
CA ALA A 45 0.49 9.20 -3.30
C ALA A 45 0.89 7.94 -2.51
N GLU A 46 1.99 7.96 -1.76
CA GLU A 46 2.56 6.76 -1.13
C GLU A 46 2.07 6.51 0.31
N GLN A 47 1.30 7.41 0.92
CA GLN A 47 1.02 7.35 2.36
C GLN A 47 -0.48 7.19 2.68
N LEU A 48 -0.79 6.40 3.72
CA LEU A 48 -2.14 6.23 4.30
C LEU A 48 -2.88 7.57 4.30
N PRO A 49 -4.02 7.71 3.58
CA PRO A 49 -4.75 8.98 3.50
C PRO A 49 -4.95 9.57 4.89
N ALA A 50 -4.75 10.87 5.04
CA ALA A 50 -4.79 11.52 6.33
C ALA A 50 -5.59 12.82 6.27
N ILE A 51 -6.45 13.04 7.27
CA ILE A 51 -7.23 14.28 7.39
C ILE A 51 -7.01 14.86 8.79
N GLY A 52 -6.61 16.13 8.84
CA GLY A 52 -6.46 16.87 10.08
C GLY A 52 -7.79 17.44 10.56
N VAL A 53 -8.03 17.40 11.88
CA VAL A 53 -9.13 18.14 12.52
C VAL A 53 -8.54 19.22 13.40
N VAL A 54 -8.68 20.47 12.96
CA VAL A 54 -8.03 21.64 13.58
C VAL A 54 -9.07 22.57 14.19
N ALA A 55 -8.74 23.10 15.37
CA ALA A 55 -9.58 24.08 16.06
C ALA A 55 -8.84 24.62 17.29
N PRO A 56 -9.25 25.77 17.84
CA PRO A 56 -8.86 26.22 19.17
C PRO A 56 -9.07 25.16 20.27
N SER A 57 -8.30 25.21 21.36
CA SER A 57 -8.60 24.45 22.58
C SER A 57 -9.99 24.82 23.11
N GLY A 58 -10.78 23.84 23.55
CA GLY A 58 -12.14 24.04 24.07
C GLY A 58 -13.26 24.07 23.02
N SER A 59 -12.94 23.96 21.72
CA SER A 59 -13.91 23.95 20.60
C SER A 59 -14.74 22.65 20.44
N GLY A 60 -14.44 21.60 21.20
CA GLY A 60 -15.17 20.33 21.13
C GLY A 60 -14.65 19.33 20.08
N LYS A 61 -13.43 19.48 19.55
CA LYS A 61 -12.81 18.52 18.58
C LYS A 61 -12.96 17.05 18.98
N THR A 62 -12.57 16.71 20.21
CA THR A 62 -12.64 15.32 20.68
C THR A 62 -14.09 14.83 20.76
N THR A 63 -15.05 15.71 21.07
CA THR A 63 -16.48 15.39 21.03
C THR A 63 -16.96 15.14 19.61
N LEU A 64 -16.53 15.96 18.65
CA LEU A 64 -16.82 15.78 17.23
C LEU A 64 -16.25 14.43 16.72
N LEU A 65 -14.96 14.20 16.94
CA LEU A 65 -14.25 12.99 16.50
C LEU A 65 -14.86 11.71 17.08
N ARG A 66 -15.24 11.71 18.37
CA ARG A 66 -15.91 10.57 19.01
C ARG A 66 -17.25 10.21 18.36
N LYS A 67 -17.99 11.18 17.83
CA LYS A 67 -19.25 10.96 17.10
C LYS A 67 -19.02 10.61 15.64
N LEU A 68 -17.98 11.19 15.03
CA LEU A 68 -17.65 11.03 13.62
C LEU A 68 -17.06 9.64 13.30
N VAL A 69 -16.18 9.11 14.15
CA VAL A 69 -15.52 7.81 13.91
C VAL A 69 -16.53 6.67 13.69
N PRO A 70 -17.59 6.49 14.50
CA PRO A 70 -18.63 5.51 14.22
C PRO A 70 -19.30 5.69 12.85
N LEU A 71 -19.60 6.93 12.44
CA LEU A 71 -20.25 7.23 11.16
C LEU A 71 -19.35 6.93 9.96
N LEU A 72 -18.05 7.15 10.10
CA LEU A 72 -17.05 6.77 9.08
C LEU A 72 -16.90 5.24 8.99
N ARG A 73 -16.91 4.54 10.13
CA ARG A 73 -16.90 3.07 10.16
C ARG A 73 -18.16 2.47 9.53
N GLN A 74 -19.32 3.07 9.74
CA GLN A 74 -20.57 2.65 9.08
C GLN A 74 -20.49 2.79 7.55
N ARG A 75 -19.63 3.68 7.04
CA ARG A 75 -19.33 3.84 5.61
C ARG A 75 -18.21 2.90 5.12
N GLY A 76 -17.81 1.93 5.94
CA GLY A 76 -16.83 0.91 5.60
C GLY A 76 -15.37 1.34 5.78
N LEU A 77 -15.09 2.54 6.30
CA LEU A 77 -13.71 3.02 6.50
C LEU A 77 -13.11 2.47 7.80
N ARG A 78 -11.89 1.94 7.70
CA ARG A 78 -11.06 1.54 8.84
C ARG A 78 -10.20 2.74 9.26
N ILE A 79 -10.43 3.22 10.47
CA ILE A 79 -9.95 4.53 10.90
C ILE A 79 -8.76 4.39 11.85
N GLY A 80 -7.63 4.98 11.47
CA GLY A 80 -6.51 5.28 12.36
C GLY A 80 -6.75 6.61 13.07
N TYR A 81 -6.13 6.77 14.24
CA TYR A 81 -6.21 8.01 15.00
C TYR A 81 -4.84 8.41 15.53
N LEU A 82 -4.40 9.61 15.20
CA LEU A 82 -3.15 10.20 15.66
C LEU A 82 -3.46 11.47 16.45
N LYS A 83 -3.05 11.49 17.72
CA LYS A 83 -3.16 12.68 18.58
C LYS A 83 -1.78 13.23 18.90
N HIS A 84 -1.59 14.52 18.64
CA HIS A 84 -0.42 15.24 19.14
C HIS A 84 -0.75 15.83 20.53
N ALA A 85 -0.05 15.36 21.56
CA ALA A 85 -0.20 15.86 22.92
C ALA A 85 0.95 16.83 23.26
N HIS A 86 0.64 17.96 23.89
CA HIS A 86 1.64 18.95 24.34
C HIS A 86 2.37 18.55 25.64
N HIS A 87 2.02 17.41 26.23
CA HIS A 87 2.64 16.85 27.44
C HIS A 87 2.91 15.36 27.25
N GLY A 88 3.92 14.83 27.94
CA GLY A 88 4.24 13.41 27.92
C GLY A 88 3.03 12.56 28.33
N PHE A 89 2.95 11.36 27.76
CA PHE A 89 1.94 10.36 28.10
C PHE A 89 2.63 9.06 28.54
N ALA A 90 1.99 8.33 29.45
CA ALA A 90 2.45 7.02 29.88
C ALA A 90 1.48 5.95 29.36
N LEU A 91 2.03 4.90 28.74
CA LEU A 91 1.27 3.76 28.25
C LEU A 91 0.86 2.82 29.40
N ASP A 92 1.68 2.77 30.45
CA ASP A 92 1.45 2.01 31.69
C ASP A 92 1.67 2.91 32.92
N ARG A 93 1.32 2.43 34.11
CA ARG A 93 1.39 3.18 35.37
C ARG A 93 2.67 2.84 36.16
N PRO A 94 3.19 3.79 36.98
CA PRO A 94 4.28 3.51 37.91
C PRO A 94 4.06 2.24 38.75
N GLY A 95 5.11 1.45 38.94
CA GLY A 95 5.09 0.18 39.68
C GLY A 95 4.71 -1.06 38.85
N LYS A 96 4.46 -0.92 37.55
CA LYS A 96 4.30 -2.06 36.62
C LYS A 96 5.60 -2.34 35.89
N ASP A 97 5.89 -3.62 35.63
CA ASP A 97 7.14 -4.06 35.01
C ASP A 97 7.44 -3.31 33.70
N SER A 98 6.43 -3.10 32.86
CA SER A 98 6.62 -2.39 31.59
C SER A 98 6.97 -0.91 31.77
N TYR A 99 6.41 -0.26 32.80
CA TYR A 99 6.74 1.11 33.19
C TYR A 99 8.17 1.19 33.73
N GLU A 100 8.53 0.29 34.65
CA GLU A 100 9.86 0.31 35.27
C GLU A 100 10.97 0.03 34.25
N VAL A 101 10.75 -0.89 33.30
CA VAL A 101 11.70 -1.17 32.21
C VAL A 101 11.83 0.03 31.25
N ALA A 102 10.73 0.70 30.92
CA ALA A 102 10.77 1.93 30.12
C ALA A 102 11.51 3.07 30.84
N ALA A 103 11.23 3.25 32.14
CA ALA A 103 11.90 4.22 33.00
C ALA A 103 13.40 3.93 33.16
N ALA A 104 13.79 2.65 33.20
CA ALA A 104 15.19 2.21 33.25
C ALA A 104 15.95 2.46 31.93
N GLY A 105 15.28 2.92 30.86
CA GLY A 105 15.92 3.37 29.63
C GLY A 105 15.71 2.46 28.41
N ALA A 106 14.80 1.47 28.50
CA ALA A 106 14.40 0.75 27.29
C ALA A 106 13.84 1.72 26.25
N ARG A 107 14.45 1.74 25.06
CA ARG A 107 14.08 2.67 23.98
C ARG A 107 12.72 2.33 23.37
N GLN A 108 12.40 1.04 23.35
CA GLN A 108 11.13 0.50 22.92
C GLN A 108 10.66 -0.57 23.90
N VAL A 109 9.39 -0.51 24.27
CA VAL A 109 8.72 -1.49 25.14
C VAL A 109 7.41 -1.89 24.47
N MET A 110 7.27 -3.18 24.18
CA MET A 110 6.07 -3.76 23.56
C MET A 110 5.30 -4.55 24.61
N LEU A 111 4.01 -4.24 24.79
CA LEU A 111 3.08 -5.06 25.54
C LEU A 111 2.22 -5.85 24.55
N VAL A 112 2.09 -7.16 24.76
CA VAL A 112 1.29 -8.05 23.91
C VAL A 112 0.33 -8.85 24.79
N SER A 113 -0.92 -8.93 24.36
CA SER A 113 -1.97 -9.80 24.91
C SER A 113 -2.62 -10.60 23.78
N GLY A 114 -3.53 -11.51 24.10
CA GLY A 114 -4.25 -12.30 23.09
C GLY A 114 -5.11 -11.48 22.12
N GLU A 115 -5.47 -10.25 22.49
CA GLU A 115 -6.40 -9.41 21.69
C GLU A 115 -5.77 -8.10 21.21
N HIS A 116 -4.77 -7.58 21.93
CA HIS A 116 -4.20 -6.25 21.69
C HIS A 116 -2.70 -6.25 21.94
N TRP A 117 -2.00 -5.36 21.23
CA TRP A 117 -0.63 -5.01 21.53
C TRP A 117 -0.48 -3.48 21.58
N ALA A 118 0.54 -3.01 22.28
CA ALA A 118 0.88 -1.59 22.33
C ALA A 118 2.40 -1.40 22.39
N LEU A 119 2.92 -0.50 21.56
CA LEU A 119 4.34 -0.16 21.50
C LEU A 119 4.58 1.24 22.08
N LEU A 120 5.35 1.30 23.16
CA LEU A 120 5.95 2.54 23.63
C LEU A 120 7.31 2.71 22.97
N SER A 121 7.52 3.79 22.22
CA SER A 121 8.82 4.15 21.66
C SER A 121 9.21 5.53 22.15
N ARG A 122 10.41 5.67 22.71
CA ARG A 122 10.96 7.00 23.03
C ARG A 122 11.30 7.72 21.73
N ALA A 123 10.82 8.95 21.57
CA ALA A 123 11.15 9.79 20.42
C ALA A 123 12.66 10.11 20.42
N ASN A 124 13.23 10.29 19.24
CA ASN A 124 14.56 10.90 19.13
C ASN A 124 14.41 12.37 19.52
N GLU A 125 15.23 12.87 20.46
CA GLU A 125 15.25 14.27 20.95
C GLU A 125 15.38 15.35 19.85
N ARG A 126 15.52 14.98 18.57
CA ARG A 126 15.72 15.88 17.42
C ARG A 126 14.49 16.09 16.52
N ALA A 127 13.35 15.43 16.77
CA ALA A 127 12.25 15.35 15.80
C ALA A 127 10.96 16.09 16.19
N GLU A 128 10.90 16.76 17.35
CA GLU A 128 9.62 17.17 17.94
C GLU A 128 8.93 18.39 17.28
N ASP A 129 9.62 19.17 16.43
CA ASP A 129 9.05 20.38 15.81
C ASP A 129 9.31 20.52 14.29
N HIS A 130 9.33 19.41 13.55
CA HIS A 130 9.47 19.46 12.08
C HIS A 130 8.28 18.78 11.37
N PRO A 131 7.73 19.34 10.26
CA PRO A 131 6.72 18.65 9.41
C PRO A 131 7.12 17.24 8.94
N ALA A 132 8.41 16.91 8.90
CA ALA A 132 8.92 15.55 8.66
C ALA A 132 8.51 14.54 9.75
N GLY A 133 8.05 15.01 10.92
CA GLY A 133 7.58 14.18 12.02
C GLY A 133 6.22 13.52 11.76
N LEU A 134 5.31 14.17 11.02
CA LEU A 134 4.01 13.56 10.74
C LEU A 134 4.14 12.35 9.82
N ASP A 135 4.88 12.47 8.72
CA ASP A 135 5.07 11.37 7.77
C ASP A 135 5.78 10.17 8.41
N ALA A 136 6.78 10.44 9.26
CA ALA A 136 7.45 9.40 10.04
C ALA A 136 6.50 8.69 11.03
N LEU A 137 5.53 9.41 11.60
CA LEU A 137 4.48 8.83 12.46
C LEU A 137 3.41 8.09 11.65
N ARG A 138 3.02 8.60 10.48
CA ARG A 138 2.09 7.95 9.54
C ARG A 138 2.63 6.58 9.11
N ALA A 139 3.92 6.48 8.82
CA ALA A 139 4.59 5.23 8.47
C ALA A 139 4.61 4.17 9.59
N ARG A 140 4.22 4.53 10.83
CA ARG A 140 4.07 3.57 11.94
C ARG A 140 2.70 2.91 11.99
N PHE A 141 1.73 3.46 11.28
CA PHE A 141 0.41 2.84 11.14
C PHE A 141 0.47 1.74 10.09
N ASP A 142 -0.25 0.66 10.37
CA ASP A 142 -0.46 -0.40 9.39
C ASP A 142 -1.45 0.09 8.33
N ALA A 143 -0.93 0.45 7.17
CA ALA A 143 -1.71 0.96 6.06
C ALA A 143 -2.56 -0.12 5.38
N ASP A 144 -2.34 -1.40 5.67
CA ASP A 144 -3.16 -2.49 5.11
C ASP A 144 -4.39 -2.76 5.96
N SER A 145 -4.37 -2.42 7.25
CA SER A 145 -5.54 -2.49 8.14
C SER A 145 -6.35 -1.20 8.23
N LEU A 146 -5.90 -0.11 7.59
CA LEU A 146 -6.51 1.22 7.69
C LEU A 146 -6.76 1.86 6.32
N ASP A 147 -7.82 2.66 6.23
CA ASP A 147 -8.20 3.41 5.01
C ASP A 147 -8.03 4.93 5.18
N LEU A 148 -8.07 5.43 6.42
CA LEU A 148 -7.93 6.85 6.74
C LEU A 148 -7.30 7.05 8.13
N LEU A 149 -6.35 7.96 8.23
CA LEU A 149 -5.80 8.47 9.48
C LEU A 149 -6.44 9.82 9.85
N LEU A 150 -7.15 9.88 10.98
CA LEU A 150 -7.61 11.15 11.56
C LEU A 150 -6.54 11.73 12.47
N ILE A 151 -6.17 13.00 12.23
CA ILE A 151 -5.13 13.70 12.98
C ILE A 151 -5.76 14.78 13.88
N GLU A 152 -5.72 14.59 15.20
CA GLU A 152 -6.03 15.63 16.19
C GLU A 152 -4.72 16.34 16.57
N GLY A 153 -4.43 17.47 15.94
CA GLY A 153 -3.19 18.24 16.15
C GLY A 153 -2.49 18.61 14.84
N PHE A 154 -1.17 18.83 14.89
CA PHE A 154 -0.34 19.14 13.72
C PHE A 154 -0.91 20.26 12.82
N ARG A 155 -1.23 21.42 13.40
CA ARG A 155 -1.87 22.55 12.66
C ARG A 155 -1.10 22.95 11.40
N ALA A 156 0.24 22.88 11.45
CA ALA A 156 1.14 23.21 10.34
C ALA A 156 1.35 22.08 9.31
N ALA A 157 0.77 20.89 9.52
CA ALA A 157 0.94 19.79 8.57
C ALA A 157 0.26 20.08 7.23
N ALA A 158 0.94 19.67 6.16
CA ALA A 158 0.45 19.74 4.79
C ALA A 158 -0.48 18.56 4.46
N VAL A 159 -1.60 18.47 5.17
CA VAL A 159 -2.69 17.51 4.92
C VAL A 159 -4.01 18.27 4.77
N PRO A 160 -5.03 17.71 4.08
CA PRO A 160 -6.37 18.27 4.08
C PRO A 160 -6.88 18.38 5.50
N LYS A 161 -7.45 19.53 5.84
CA LYS A 161 -7.88 19.86 7.21
C LYS A 161 -9.34 20.26 7.23
N ILE A 162 -10.05 19.75 8.22
CA ILE A 162 -11.39 20.20 8.60
C ILE A 162 -11.22 21.12 9.81
N GLU A 163 -11.64 22.37 9.65
CA GLU A 163 -11.63 23.32 10.76
C GLU A 163 -12.93 23.24 11.56
N VAL A 164 -12.85 23.17 12.89
CA VAL A 164 -14.03 23.36 13.76
C VAL A 164 -14.01 24.79 14.30
N PHE A 165 -14.97 25.60 13.85
CA PHE A 165 -15.09 27.00 14.26
C PHE A 165 -16.26 27.18 15.23
N ARG A 166 -16.04 28.00 16.27
CA ARG A 166 -17.07 28.45 17.22
C ARG A 166 -16.81 29.89 17.61
N ALA A 167 -17.74 30.79 17.32
CA ALA A 167 -17.65 32.21 17.64
C ALA A 167 -17.48 32.45 19.15
N ALA A 168 -18.12 31.62 19.98
CA ALA A 168 -18.01 31.68 21.44
C ALA A 168 -16.58 31.49 21.98
N THR A 169 -15.65 30.95 21.19
CA THR A 169 -14.24 30.82 21.60
C THR A 169 -13.47 32.14 21.53
N GLY A 170 -14.03 33.17 20.88
CA GLY A 170 -13.40 34.47 20.69
C GLY A 170 -12.14 34.44 19.83
N LYS A 171 -11.85 33.31 19.15
CA LYS A 171 -10.68 33.15 18.29
C LYS A 171 -11.07 33.28 16.83
N THR A 172 -10.17 33.83 16.02
CA THR A 172 -10.33 33.86 14.57
C THR A 172 -10.15 32.46 13.98
N PRO A 173 -10.88 32.13 12.90
CA PRO A 173 -10.65 30.89 12.16
C PRO A 173 -9.27 30.88 11.48
N LEU A 174 -8.86 29.69 11.04
CA LEU A 174 -7.66 29.43 10.25
C LEU A 174 -7.86 29.74 8.77
N TYR A 175 -9.04 29.45 8.22
CA TYR A 175 -9.39 30.01 6.93
C TYR A 175 -9.56 31.55 7.08
N PRO A 176 -9.29 32.35 6.04
CA PRO A 176 -8.85 31.92 4.71
C PRO A 176 -7.32 31.69 4.60
N ASP A 177 -6.54 31.98 5.64
CA ASP A 177 -5.08 32.01 5.56
C ASP A 177 -4.43 30.62 5.39
N ASP A 178 -5.09 29.57 5.87
CA ASP A 178 -4.65 28.18 5.71
C ASP A 178 -5.37 27.51 4.53
N ASN A 179 -4.71 27.47 3.37
CA ASN A 179 -5.22 26.81 2.16
C ASN A 179 -5.41 25.28 2.31
N GLY A 180 -4.93 24.68 3.40
CA GLY A 180 -5.18 23.28 3.71
C GLY A 180 -6.59 23.03 4.27
N ILE A 181 -7.34 24.08 4.65
CA ILE A 181 -8.72 23.94 5.14
C ILE A 181 -9.66 23.63 3.96
N VAL A 182 -10.14 22.39 3.90
CA VAL A 182 -11.04 21.90 2.83
C VAL A 182 -12.52 22.00 3.20
N ALA A 183 -12.83 22.15 4.49
CA ALA A 183 -14.18 22.39 5.00
C ALA A 183 -14.13 23.02 6.40
N VAL A 184 -15.17 23.76 6.74
CA VAL A 184 -15.37 24.37 8.07
C VAL A 184 -16.63 23.76 8.69
N VAL A 185 -16.51 23.28 9.92
CA VAL A 185 -17.61 22.76 10.72
C VAL A 185 -17.99 23.81 11.76
N SER A 186 -19.17 24.40 11.62
CA SER A 186 -19.67 25.42 12.54
C SER A 186 -21.20 25.57 12.48
N ASP A 187 -21.79 25.97 13.60
CA ASP A 187 -23.18 26.48 13.65
C ASP A 187 -23.22 28.02 13.64
N ASP A 188 -22.06 28.68 13.72
CA ASP A 188 -21.92 30.12 13.74
C ASP A 188 -21.65 30.67 12.32
N PRO A 189 -22.05 31.92 12.02
CA PRO A 189 -21.68 32.58 10.77
C PRO A 189 -20.16 32.70 10.65
N LEU A 190 -19.66 32.45 9.45
CA LEU A 190 -18.25 32.58 9.12
C LEU A 190 -17.88 34.06 8.92
N PRO A 191 -16.86 34.60 9.63
CA PRO A 191 -16.53 36.03 9.56
C PRO A 191 -15.92 36.51 8.23
N VAL A 192 -15.50 35.62 7.33
CA VAL A 192 -14.76 35.99 6.10
C VAL A 192 -15.29 35.20 4.90
N GLU A 193 -15.44 35.87 3.76
CA GLU A 193 -15.82 35.30 2.46
C GLU A 193 -14.69 35.51 1.43
N PRO A 194 -14.51 34.60 0.44
CA PRO A 194 -15.19 33.31 0.29
C PRO A 194 -14.68 32.29 1.31
N HIS A 195 -15.56 31.40 1.76
CA HIS A 195 -15.19 30.30 2.66
C HIS A 195 -15.25 28.91 2.00
N PRO A 196 -14.49 27.92 2.49
CA PRO A 196 -14.68 26.51 2.13
C PRO A 196 -16.08 26.00 2.48
N PRO A 197 -16.53 24.83 2.00
CA PRO A 197 -17.80 24.23 2.40
C PRO A 197 -18.06 24.31 3.91
N LEU A 198 -19.17 24.95 4.28
CA LEU A 198 -19.62 25.08 5.67
C LEU A 198 -20.58 23.93 6.00
N LEU A 199 -20.23 23.13 7.00
CA LEU A 199 -21.01 21.98 7.45
C LEU A 199 -21.49 22.20 8.90
N PRO A 200 -22.81 22.18 9.17
CA PRO A 200 -23.33 22.34 10.53
C PRO A 200 -22.85 21.23 11.47
N LEU A 201 -22.67 21.53 12.77
CA LEU A 201 -22.33 20.51 13.78
C LEU A 201 -23.48 19.50 13.99
N SER A 202 -24.71 19.87 13.59
CA SER A 202 -25.87 18.98 13.57
C SER A 202 -25.87 17.96 12.43
N GLU A 203 -25.09 18.17 11.37
CA GLU A 203 -25.10 17.35 10.15
C GLU A 203 -23.82 16.50 10.01
N LEU A 204 -23.57 15.66 11.03
CA LEU A 204 -22.35 14.83 11.07
C LEU A 204 -22.33 13.76 9.99
N GLU A 205 -23.49 13.33 9.50
CA GLU A 205 -23.63 12.42 8.37
C GLU A 205 -23.10 13.07 7.09
N ALA A 206 -23.43 14.34 6.83
CA ALA A 206 -22.92 15.09 5.70
C ALA A 206 -21.39 15.27 5.78
N LEU A 207 -20.87 15.52 6.99
CA LEU A 207 -19.42 15.56 7.23
C LEU A 207 -18.75 14.20 6.96
N ALA A 208 -19.37 13.11 7.38
CA ALA A 208 -18.87 11.77 7.13
C ALA A 208 -18.91 11.40 5.63
N ASP A 209 -19.95 11.83 4.90
CA ASP A 209 -20.05 11.65 3.45
C ASP A 209 -19.00 12.47 2.70
N PHE A 210 -18.80 13.72 3.12
CA PHE A 210 -17.77 14.61 2.59
C PHE A 210 -16.37 14.01 2.77
N ILE A 211 -16.04 13.54 3.99
CA ILE A 211 -14.77 12.83 4.26
C ILE A 211 -14.66 11.56 3.43
N GLY A 212 -15.74 10.78 3.31
CA GLY A 212 -15.76 9.61 2.44
C GLY A 212 -15.46 9.94 0.98
N GLY A 213 -15.97 11.09 0.50
CA GLY A 213 -15.65 11.65 -0.81
C GLY A 213 -14.15 11.94 -0.93
N LEU A 214 -13.60 12.73 -0.01
CA LEU A 214 -12.17 13.04 0.02
C LEU A 214 -11.29 11.81 0.07
N VAL A 215 -11.67 10.77 0.82
CA VAL A 215 -10.92 9.50 0.87
C VAL A 215 -11.05 8.73 -0.43
N ARG A 216 -12.22 8.71 -1.08
CA ARG A 216 -12.35 8.09 -2.42
C ARG A 216 -11.54 8.83 -3.47
N ASP A 217 -11.55 10.15 -3.42
CA ASP A 217 -10.76 11.02 -4.30
C ASP A 217 -9.26 10.85 -4.02
N SER A 218 -8.85 10.72 -2.75
CA SER A 218 -7.45 10.51 -2.34
C SER A 218 -6.95 9.07 -2.52
N ALA A 219 -7.82 8.08 -2.33
CA ALA A 219 -7.54 6.66 -2.61
C ALA A 219 -7.64 6.35 -4.11
N GLY A 220 -8.12 7.30 -4.91
CA GLY A 220 -7.99 7.38 -6.37
C GLY A 220 -6.83 8.27 -6.84
N ALA A 221 -6.13 8.99 -5.96
CA ALA A 221 -5.07 9.93 -6.32
C ALA A 221 -3.66 9.35 -6.13
N THR A 222 -3.36 8.34 -6.93
CA THR A 222 -2.39 8.63 -7.98
C THR A 222 -3.23 8.80 -9.23
N ASP A 223 -3.49 10.03 -9.70
CA ASP A 223 -4.07 10.20 -11.05
C ASP A 223 -3.21 9.49 -12.11
N ASP A 224 -1.95 9.20 -11.77
CA ASP A 224 -1.09 8.31 -12.52
C ASP A 224 -1.28 6.82 -12.11
N PRO A 225 -1.98 5.99 -12.90
CA PRO A 225 -2.12 4.56 -12.63
C PRO A 225 -0.78 3.83 -12.55
N ARG A 226 0.30 4.39 -13.12
CA ARG A 226 1.66 3.85 -13.04
C ARG A 226 2.20 3.87 -11.62
N ALA A 227 1.93 4.91 -10.84
CA ALA A 227 2.40 5.01 -9.47
C ALA A 227 1.70 3.98 -8.56
N SER A 228 0.40 3.77 -8.75
CA SER A 228 -0.34 2.67 -8.09
C SER A 228 0.23 1.29 -8.45
N LEU A 229 0.66 1.09 -9.70
CA LEU A 229 1.32 -0.13 -10.15
C LEU A 229 2.63 -0.39 -9.40
N ILE A 230 3.50 0.62 -9.31
CA ILE A 230 4.77 0.51 -8.58
C ILE A 230 4.52 0.19 -7.11
N GLN A 231 3.51 0.80 -6.49
CA GLN A 231 3.16 0.52 -5.10
C GLN A 231 2.76 -0.95 -4.89
N ALA A 232 1.93 -1.52 -5.78
CA ALA A 232 1.52 -2.92 -5.70
C ALA A 232 2.72 -3.88 -5.81
N LEU A 233 3.67 -3.60 -6.71
CA LEU A 233 4.89 -4.41 -6.86
C LEU A 233 5.78 -4.37 -5.61
N ARG A 234 5.96 -3.18 -5.01
CA ARG A 234 6.75 -3.03 -3.79
C ARG A 234 6.15 -3.81 -2.63
N ARG A 235 4.82 -3.87 -2.53
CA ARG A 235 4.10 -4.67 -1.51
C ARG A 235 4.30 -6.17 -1.73
N LEU A 236 4.06 -6.67 -2.95
CA LEU A 236 4.31 -8.09 -3.27
C LEU A 236 5.74 -8.53 -2.92
N ARG A 237 6.71 -7.64 -3.12
CA ARG A 237 8.10 -7.89 -2.76
C ARG A 237 8.33 -7.87 -1.25
N ALA A 238 7.74 -6.91 -0.52
CA ALA A 238 7.81 -6.86 0.94
C ALA A 238 7.21 -8.13 1.59
N ASP A 239 6.17 -8.69 0.98
CA ASP A 239 5.49 -9.90 1.43
C ASP A 239 6.22 -11.20 0.98
N GLY A 240 7.25 -11.09 0.15
CA GLY A 240 8.02 -12.23 -0.35
C GLY A 240 7.33 -13.03 -1.48
N TYR A 241 6.37 -12.43 -2.18
CA TYR A 241 5.64 -13.04 -3.29
C TYR A 241 6.26 -12.78 -4.66
N ASN A 242 7.24 -11.89 -4.72
CA ASN A 242 8.17 -11.70 -5.84
C ASN A 242 9.57 -11.43 -5.28
N ASP A 243 10.60 -11.82 -6.03
CA ASP A 243 12.01 -11.64 -5.68
C ASP A 243 12.79 -10.94 -6.81
N ALA A 244 13.66 -10.00 -6.45
CA ALA A 244 14.53 -9.26 -7.37
C ALA A 244 13.84 -8.75 -8.67
N ALA A 245 13.86 -9.53 -9.75
CA ALA A 245 13.29 -9.20 -11.06
C ALA A 245 12.06 -10.04 -11.46
N THR A 246 11.57 -10.93 -10.59
CA THR A 246 10.41 -11.78 -10.89
C THR A 246 9.09 -11.04 -10.71
N GLY A 247 8.07 -11.55 -11.38
CA GLY A 247 6.78 -10.91 -11.50
C GLY A 247 6.81 -9.68 -12.40
N ASN A 248 5.63 -9.25 -12.79
CA ASN A 248 5.43 -8.06 -13.61
C ASN A 248 4.01 -7.56 -13.41
N ALA A 249 3.78 -6.31 -13.78
CA ALA A 249 2.47 -5.70 -13.67
C ALA A 249 2.27 -4.74 -14.82
N SER A 250 1.01 -4.52 -15.18
CA SER A 250 0.63 -3.50 -16.14
C SER A 250 -0.66 -2.80 -15.75
N VAL A 251 -0.80 -1.56 -16.18
CA VAL A 251 -2.02 -0.76 -16.08
C VAL A 251 -2.37 -0.16 -17.44
N ARG A 252 -3.65 -0.16 -17.79
CA ARG A 252 -4.17 0.51 -18.97
C ARG A 252 -4.34 2.01 -18.69
N GLN A 253 -4.01 2.82 -19.68
CA GLN A 253 -4.27 4.26 -19.68
C GLN A 253 -4.57 4.67 -21.12
N ASP A 254 -5.80 5.10 -21.37
CA ASP A 254 -6.33 5.40 -22.71
C ASP A 254 -6.13 4.22 -23.69
N GLU A 255 -5.59 4.49 -24.88
CA GLU A 255 -5.30 3.52 -25.96
C GLU A 255 -4.00 2.71 -25.76
N ARG A 256 -3.38 2.83 -24.58
CA ARG A 256 -2.09 2.21 -24.25
C ARG A 256 -2.16 1.48 -22.93
N PHE A 257 -1.12 0.70 -22.66
CA PHE A 257 -0.87 0.17 -21.32
C PHE A 257 0.60 0.31 -20.97
N TRP A 258 0.88 0.53 -19.69
CA TRP A 258 2.22 0.65 -19.14
C TRP A 258 2.57 -0.66 -18.47
N ILE A 259 3.74 -1.22 -18.77
CA ILE A 259 4.20 -2.49 -18.20
C ILE A 259 5.62 -2.36 -17.64
N THR A 260 5.92 -3.14 -16.60
CA THR A 260 7.28 -3.21 -16.05
C THR A 260 8.32 -3.66 -17.08
N PRO A 261 9.54 -3.12 -17.05
CA PRO A 261 10.62 -3.54 -17.95
C PRO A 261 11.16 -4.94 -17.62
N SER A 262 11.66 -5.69 -18.61
CA SER A 262 12.06 -7.10 -18.45
C SER A 262 13.22 -7.35 -17.48
N SER A 263 14.15 -6.41 -17.34
CA SER A 263 15.44 -6.65 -16.65
C SER A 263 15.67 -5.78 -15.42
N ALA A 264 14.68 -5.00 -14.99
CA ALA A 264 14.82 -4.16 -13.81
C ALA A 264 14.55 -4.94 -12.52
N VAL A 265 15.38 -4.70 -11.50
CA VAL A 265 15.04 -5.05 -10.12
C VAL A 265 13.78 -4.25 -9.77
N ARG A 266 12.68 -4.94 -9.45
CA ARG A 266 11.35 -4.34 -9.26
C ARG A 266 11.33 -3.27 -8.18
N ASP A 267 12.24 -3.37 -7.21
CA ASP A 267 12.38 -2.45 -6.07
C ASP A 267 12.79 -1.03 -6.49
N ALA A 268 13.53 -0.92 -7.58
CA ALA A 268 14.10 0.34 -8.05
C ALA A 268 13.30 0.94 -9.22
N VAL A 269 12.24 0.25 -9.69
CA VAL A 269 11.42 0.74 -10.79
C VAL A 269 10.60 1.94 -10.31
N ALA A 270 10.76 3.06 -11.00
CA ALA A 270 9.94 4.25 -10.87
C ALA A 270 8.86 4.28 -11.98
N PRO A 271 7.80 5.11 -11.83
CA PRO A 271 6.76 5.25 -12.86
C PRO A 271 7.30 5.58 -14.26
N GLU A 272 8.41 6.30 -14.32
CA GLU A 272 9.08 6.74 -15.55
C GLU A 272 9.81 5.60 -16.27
N ASP A 273 10.16 4.53 -15.55
CA ASP A 273 10.84 3.35 -16.10
C ASP A 273 9.87 2.36 -16.76
N LEU A 274 8.55 2.58 -16.63
CA LEU A 274 7.56 1.72 -17.24
C LEU A 274 7.54 1.89 -18.77
N VAL A 275 7.37 0.76 -19.45
CA VAL A 275 7.38 0.71 -20.91
C VAL A 275 5.95 0.87 -21.43
N ALA A 276 5.70 1.93 -22.21
CA ALA A 276 4.42 2.15 -22.88
C ALA A 276 4.26 1.17 -24.04
N CYS A 277 3.19 0.39 -24.03
CA CYS A 277 2.83 -0.57 -25.07
C CYS A 277 1.48 -0.20 -25.70
N SER A 278 1.35 -0.48 -26.99
CA SER A 278 0.07 -0.41 -27.71
C SER A 278 -0.56 -1.80 -27.80
N LEU A 279 -1.89 -1.85 -27.92
CA LEU A 279 -2.58 -3.09 -28.21
C LEU A 279 -2.26 -3.64 -29.59
N ASP A 280 -1.96 -2.80 -30.58
CA ASP A 280 -1.86 -3.25 -31.98
C ASP A 280 -0.49 -3.04 -32.61
N ALA A 281 0.36 -2.19 -32.02
CA ALA A 281 1.71 -1.99 -32.50
C ALA A 281 2.67 -3.13 -32.09
N PRO A 282 3.82 -3.26 -32.77
CA PRO A 282 4.93 -4.10 -32.31
C PRO A 282 5.33 -3.78 -30.87
N LEU A 283 5.72 -4.80 -30.11
CA LEU A 283 6.12 -4.64 -28.71
C LEU A 283 7.47 -3.91 -28.63
N PRO A 284 7.60 -2.86 -27.81
CA PRO A 284 8.86 -2.16 -27.62
C PRO A 284 9.96 -3.06 -27.04
N GLU A 285 11.21 -2.77 -27.38
CA GLU A 285 12.36 -3.39 -26.74
C GLU A 285 12.38 -3.04 -25.23
N GLY A 286 12.76 -4.00 -24.39
CA GLY A 286 12.85 -3.81 -22.94
C GLY A 286 11.53 -4.00 -22.17
N ALA A 287 10.39 -4.13 -22.83
CA ALA A 287 9.13 -4.52 -22.17
C ALA A 287 9.22 -5.92 -21.55
N SER A 288 8.41 -6.21 -20.53
CA SER A 288 8.34 -7.53 -19.89
C SER A 288 8.22 -8.68 -20.91
N LEU A 289 8.85 -9.83 -20.64
CA LEU A 289 8.65 -11.03 -21.45
C LEU A 289 7.20 -11.53 -21.42
N ASP A 290 6.40 -11.14 -20.43
CA ASP A 290 4.97 -11.47 -20.35
C ASP A 290 4.07 -10.42 -21.00
N THR A 291 4.64 -9.41 -21.66
CA THR A 291 3.84 -8.41 -22.39
C THR A 291 2.83 -9.02 -23.36
N PRO A 292 3.13 -10.13 -24.09
CA PRO A 292 2.13 -10.82 -24.90
C PRO A 292 0.90 -11.30 -24.10
N VAL A 293 1.09 -11.78 -22.86
CA VAL A 293 0.01 -12.22 -21.98
C VAL A 293 -0.88 -11.05 -21.58
N HIS A 294 -0.27 -9.97 -21.09
CA HIS A 294 -0.99 -8.77 -20.66
C HIS A 294 -1.80 -8.14 -21.80
N ARG A 295 -1.18 -8.04 -22.99
CA ARG A 295 -1.83 -7.52 -24.20
C ARG A 295 -3.04 -8.35 -24.62
N GLU A 296 -2.94 -9.68 -24.55
CA GLU A 296 -4.06 -10.56 -24.94
C GLU A 296 -5.23 -10.45 -23.95
N VAL A 297 -4.96 -10.33 -22.65
CA VAL A 297 -6.00 -10.02 -21.64
C VAL A 297 -6.72 -8.72 -21.99
N TYR A 298 -5.97 -7.65 -22.25
CA TYR A 298 -6.54 -6.35 -22.62
C TYR A 298 -7.31 -6.35 -23.95
N ARG A 299 -6.90 -7.14 -24.93
CA ARG A 299 -7.62 -7.25 -26.21
C ARG A 299 -8.95 -7.95 -26.06
N ARG A 300 -9.01 -9.00 -25.23
CA ARG A 300 -10.24 -9.77 -25.00
C ARG A 300 -11.23 -9.05 -24.10
N GLN A 301 -10.72 -8.25 -23.15
CA GLN A 301 -11.51 -7.65 -22.08
C GLN A 301 -11.21 -6.15 -21.98
N PRO A 302 -11.96 -5.31 -22.72
CA PRO A 302 -11.78 -3.85 -22.72
C PRO A 302 -11.99 -3.19 -21.34
N GLU A 303 -12.78 -3.80 -20.46
CA GLU A 303 -13.09 -3.35 -19.11
C GLU A 303 -11.93 -3.54 -18.10
N ILE A 304 -10.96 -4.39 -18.43
CA ILE A 304 -9.80 -4.62 -17.57
C ILE A 304 -8.84 -3.45 -17.68
N GLY A 305 -8.57 -2.85 -16.52
CA GLY A 305 -7.65 -1.72 -16.36
C GLY A 305 -6.28 -2.11 -15.80
N ALA A 306 -6.12 -3.32 -15.27
CA ALA A 306 -4.83 -3.80 -14.79
C ALA A 306 -4.67 -5.32 -14.82
N VAL A 307 -3.42 -5.76 -14.97
CA VAL A 307 -3.00 -7.17 -14.91
C VAL A 307 -1.74 -7.28 -14.06
N LEU A 308 -1.70 -8.25 -13.16
CA LEU A 308 -0.63 -8.47 -12.20
C LEU A 308 -0.16 -9.92 -12.24
N HIS A 309 1.15 -10.11 -12.32
CA HIS A 309 1.81 -11.41 -12.28
C HIS A 309 2.73 -11.53 -11.05
N SER A 310 2.59 -12.63 -10.32
CA SER A 310 3.32 -12.87 -9.07
C SER A 310 3.67 -14.33 -8.83
N HIS A 311 4.60 -14.60 -7.92
CA HIS A 311 5.14 -15.94 -7.62
C HIS A 311 4.89 -16.36 -6.16
N GLY A 312 3.67 -16.12 -5.66
CA GLY A 312 3.27 -16.52 -4.30
C GLY A 312 3.58 -18.01 -4.03
N PRO A 313 4.43 -18.33 -3.04
CA PRO A 313 4.96 -19.69 -2.88
C PRO A 313 3.88 -20.73 -2.56
N HIS A 314 2.84 -20.36 -1.83
CA HIS A 314 1.75 -21.29 -1.52
C HIS A 314 0.84 -21.49 -2.72
N SER A 315 0.55 -20.43 -3.48
CA SER A 315 -0.20 -20.50 -4.73
C SER A 315 0.50 -21.41 -5.76
N VAL A 316 1.82 -21.29 -5.88
CA VAL A 316 2.62 -22.20 -6.71
C VAL A 316 2.58 -23.63 -6.15
N ALA A 317 2.70 -23.80 -4.82
CA ALA A 317 2.66 -25.12 -4.19
C ALA A 317 1.35 -25.88 -4.46
N VAL A 318 0.19 -25.22 -4.35
CA VAL A 318 -1.11 -25.87 -4.61
C VAL A 318 -1.30 -26.26 -6.07
N SER A 319 -0.64 -25.55 -6.99
CA SER A 319 -0.72 -25.83 -8.43
C SER A 319 -0.17 -27.21 -8.82
N PHE A 320 0.77 -27.77 -8.04
CA PHE A 320 1.33 -29.10 -8.28
C PHE A 320 0.34 -30.24 -8.04
N ALA A 321 -0.83 -29.97 -7.44
CA ALA A 321 -1.91 -30.94 -7.33
C ALA A 321 -2.50 -31.33 -8.71
N GLY A 322 -2.22 -30.56 -9.77
CA GLY A 322 -2.59 -30.89 -11.15
C GLY A 322 -4.08 -30.77 -11.47
N ARG A 323 -4.83 -30.09 -10.60
CA ARG A 323 -6.26 -29.76 -10.71
C ARG A 323 -6.48 -28.31 -10.29
N ASP A 324 -7.63 -27.75 -10.64
CA ASP A 324 -8.03 -26.41 -10.18
C ASP A 324 -8.03 -26.33 -8.65
N PHE A 325 -7.76 -25.13 -8.14
CA PHE A 325 -7.69 -24.86 -6.72
C PHE A 325 -9.03 -24.34 -6.21
N GLU A 326 -9.62 -25.06 -5.26
CA GLU A 326 -10.79 -24.64 -4.52
C GLU A 326 -10.34 -24.16 -3.13
N PRO A 327 -10.39 -22.84 -2.84
CA PRO A 327 -10.04 -22.30 -1.54
C PRO A 327 -10.89 -22.92 -0.42
N PRO A 328 -10.27 -23.46 0.65
CA PRO A 328 -11.00 -24.09 1.74
C PRO A 328 -11.55 -23.09 2.77
N ASP A 329 -11.03 -21.86 2.79
CA ASP A 329 -11.41 -20.83 3.74
C ASP A 329 -12.62 -20.02 3.25
N PHE A 330 -13.34 -19.43 4.20
CA PHE A 330 -14.60 -18.72 3.94
C PHE A 330 -14.44 -17.57 2.93
N GLU A 331 -13.37 -16.77 3.04
CA GLU A 331 -13.17 -15.62 2.17
C GLU A 331 -12.81 -16.06 0.75
N GLY A 332 -11.85 -16.99 0.59
CA GLY A 332 -11.47 -17.54 -0.70
C GLY A 332 -12.64 -18.22 -1.42
N ALA A 333 -13.42 -19.04 -0.72
CA ALA A 333 -14.58 -19.72 -1.30
C ALA A 333 -15.65 -18.74 -1.79
N ARG A 334 -15.85 -17.63 -1.07
CA ARG A 334 -16.84 -16.59 -1.40
C ARG A 334 -16.35 -15.64 -2.51
N LEU A 335 -15.07 -15.29 -2.51
CA LEU A 335 -14.51 -14.26 -3.39
C LEU A 335 -13.93 -14.82 -4.70
N LEU A 336 -13.31 -15.99 -4.64
CA LEU A 336 -12.62 -16.59 -5.79
C LEU A 336 -13.40 -17.78 -6.37
N GLY A 337 -14.11 -18.54 -5.52
CA GLY A 337 -14.78 -19.77 -5.95
C GLY A 337 -13.76 -20.80 -6.42
N ASN A 338 -13.84 -21.21 -7.69
CA ASN A 338 -12.83 -22.09 -8.30
C ASN A 338 -11.71 -21.26 -8.95
N VAL A 339 -10.45 -21.61 -8.70
CA VAL A 339 -9.29 -20.93 -9.31
C VAL A 339 -8.63 -21.86 -10.34
N PRO A 340 -8.67 -21.51 -11.64
CA PRO A 340 -8.10 -22.34 -12.69
C PRO A 340 -6.59 -22.55 -12.52
N VAL A 341 -6.15 -23.81 -12.66
CA VAL A 341 -4.73 -24.18 -12.73
C VAL A 341 -4.36 -24.62 -14.14
N LEU A 342 -3.76 -23.69 -14.88
CA LEU A 342 -3.42 -23.82 -16.29
C LEU A 342 -2.12 -24.59 -16.48
N ARG A 343 -2.11 -25.51 -17.45
CA ARG A 343 -0.91 -26.21 -17.88
C ARG A 343 -0.32 -25.53 -19.10
N VAL A 344 0.92 -25.06 -18.98
CA VAL A 344 1.69 -24.45 -20.06
C VAL A 344 3.05 -25.12 -20.10
N GLU A 345 3.45 -25.60 -21.27
CA GLU A 345 4.77 -26.22 -21.44
C GLU A 345 5.86 -25.14 -21.35
N PRO A 346 6.94 -25.35 -20.57
CA PRO A 346 7.98 -24.34 -20.37
C PRO A 346 8.57 -23.80 -21.69
N ASP A 347 8.87 -24.69 -22.64
CA ASP A 347 9.45 -24.32 -23.93
C ASP A 347 8.46 -23.60 -24.88
N ALA A 348 7.16 -23.66 -24.57
CA ALA A 348 6.09 -23.01 -25.32
C ALA A 348 5.36 -21.95 -24.50
N HIS A 349 5.98 -21.45 -23.41
CA HIS A 349 5.33 -20.48 -22.52
C HIS A 349 4.88 -19.23 -23.28
N GLN A 350 5.78 -18.69 -24.11
CA GLN A 350 5.52 -17.50 -24.92
C GLN A 350 4.39 -17.68 -25.94
N ASP A 351 4.17 -18.91 -26.42
CA ASP A 351 3.15 -19.22 -27.42
C ASP A 351 1.79 -19.56 -26.78
N GLN A 352 1.79 -20.30 -25.67
CA GLN A 352 0.58 -20.84 -25.05
C GLN A 352 0.00 -19.96 -23.95
N ALA A 353 0.84 -19.31 -23.14
CA ALA A 353 0.39 -18.55 -21.98
C ALA A 353 -0.58 -17.41 -22.35
N PRO A 354 -0.35 -16.62 -23.42
CA PRO A 354 -1.23 -15.49 -23.73
C PRO A 354 -2.69 -15.89 -23.93
N ALA A 355 -2.94 -16.89 -24.78
CA ALA A 355 -4.29 -17.35 -25.08
C ALA A 355 -4.96 -18.00 -23.85
N LYS A 356 -4.25 -18.87 -23.13
CA LYS A 356 -4.79 -19.62 -22.00
C LYS A 356 -5.09 -18.71 -20.80
N VAL A 357 -4.18 -17.80 -20.46
CA VAL A 357 -4.39 -16.85 -19.36
C VAL A 357 -5.53 -15.90 -19.69
N ALA A 358 -5.58 -15.34 -20.89
CA ALA A 358 -6.64 -14.42 -21.27
C ALA A 358 -8.03 -15.10 -21.34
N GLU A 359 -8.10 -16.37 -21.74
CA GLU A 359 -9.33 -17.16 -21.67
C GLU A 359 -9.78 -17.41 -20.24
N ALA A 360 -8.87 -17.82 -19.35
CA ALA A 360 -9.19 -18.03 -17.94
C ALA A 360 -9.64 -16.74 -17.26
N LEU A 361 -8.91 -15.64 -17.49
CA LEU A 361 -9.21 -14.36 -16.85
C LEU A 361 -10.51 -13.71 -17.35
N ALA A 362 -11.05 -14.17 -18.48
CA ALA A 362 -12.38 -13.73 -18.94
C ALA A 362 -13.53 -14.26 -18.06
N SER A 363 -13.29 -15.31 -17.29
CA SER A 363 -14.29 -15.91 -16.39
C SER A 363 -13.92 -15.85 -14.91
N TYR A 364 -12.63 -15.67 -14.60
CA TYR A 364 -12.10 -15.71 -13.24
C TYR A 364 -11.19 -14.50 -12.98
N PRO A 365 -11.26 -13.87 -11.80
CA PRO A 365 -10.41 -12.71 -11.50
C PRO A 365 -8.92 -13.06 -11.37
N VAL A 366 -8.60 -14.35 -11.19
CA VAL A 366 -7.25 -14.87 -10.97
C VAL A 366 -7.13 -16.30 -11.50
N CYS A 367 -5.96 -16.65 -12.02
CA CYS A 367 -5.59 -18.02 -12.41
C CYS A 367 -4.11 -18.31 -12.07
N ILE A 368 -3.75 -19.59 -12.04
CA ILE A 368 -2.39 -20.06 -11.79
C ILE A 368 -1.86 -20.77 -13.03
N ILE A 369 -0.63 -20.48 -13.46
CA ILE A 369 0.11 -21.37 -14.35
C ILE A 369 0.89 -22.36 -13.47
N ALA A 370 0.62 -23.65 -13.65
CA ALA A 370 1.18 -24.72 -12.84
C ALA A 370 2.72 -24.67 -12.78
N GLY A 371 3.26 -24.62 -11.56
CA GLY A 371 4.71 -24.56 -11.32
C GLY A 371 5.40 -23.24 -11.71
N HIS A 372 4.66 -22.24 -12.21
CA HIS A 372 5.20 -20.95 -12.61
C HIS A 372 4.74 -19.83 -11.66
N GLY A 373 3.48 -19.42 -11.73
CA GLY A 373 3.01 -18.27 -10.98
C GLY A 373 1.55 -17.94 -11.23
N VAL A 374 1.12 -16.82 -10.66
CA VAL A 374 -0.26 -16.34 -10.63
C VAL A 374 -0.42 -15.18 -11.61
N TYR A 375 -1.54 -15.13 -12.32
CA TYR A 375 -2.00 -13.93 -13.04
C TYR A 375 -3.37 -13.52 -12.48
N ALA A 376 -3.51 -12.23 -12.15
CA ALA A 376 -4.76 -11.63 -11.70
C ALA A 376 -5.07 -10.38 -12.52
N CYS A 377 -6.36 -10.07 -12.68
CA CYS A 377 -6.80 -8.86 -13.38
C CYS A 377 -7.94 -8.14 -12.63
N GLY A 378 -8.17 -6.89 -12.99
CA GLY A 378 -9.28 -6.10 -12.45
C GLY A 378 -9.43 -4.75 -13.14
N ALA A 379 -10.43 -3.97 -12.70
CA ALA A 379 -10.68 -2.63 -13.22
C ALA A 379 -9.52 -1.67 -12.93
N ASN A 380 -8.73 -1.96 -11.90
CA ASN A 380 -7.52 -1.22 -11.52
C ASN A 380 -6.53 -2.18 -10.83
N ILE A 381 -5.31 -1.70 -10.56
CA ILE A 381 -4.25 -2.55 -10.00
C ILE A 381 -4.54 -3.00 -8.56
N ARG A 382 -5.34 -2.24 -7.79
CA ARG A 382 -5.73 -2.62 -6.43
C ARG A 382 -6.62 -3.86 -6.46
N ASP A 383 -7.52 -3.96 -7.44
CA ASP A 383 -8.35 -5.16 -7.62
C ASP A 383 -7.49 -6.37 -7.96
N ALA A 384 -6.58 -6.25 -8.92
CA ALA A 384 -5.66 -7.33 -9.29
C ALA A 384 -4.79 -7.77 -8.09
N TYR A 385 -4.23 -6.82 -7.33
CA TYR A 385 -3.47 -7.10 -6.11
C TYR A 385 -4.32 -7.82 -5.07
N ARG A 386 -5.56 -7.36 -4.83
CA ARG A 386 -6.49 -8.00 -3.88
C ARG A 386 -6.71 -9.47 -4.21
N TRP A 387 -6.91 -9.83 -5.48
CA TRP A 387 -7.14 -11.22 -5.88
C TRP A 387 -5.91 -12.08 -5.68
N THR A 388 -4.72 -11.57 -6.04
CA THR A 388 -3.44 -12.23 -5.77
C THR A 388 -3.27 -12.53 -4.27
N MET A 389 -3.51 -11.55 -3.40
CA MET A 389 -3.34 -11.70 -1.96
C MET A 389 -4.37 -12.65 -1.35
N THR A 390 -5.61 -12.58 -1.82
CA THR A 390 -6.68 -13.50 -1.37
C THR A 390 -6.31 -14.93 -1.71
N LEU A 391 -5.86 -15.19 -2.95
CA LEU A 391 -5.43 -16.51 -3.39
C LEU A 391 -4.26 -17.03 -2.57
N GLU A 392 -3.22 -16.22 -2.36
CA GLU A 392 -2.02 -16.64 -1.63
C GLU A 392 -2.32 -16.97 -0.16
N LEU A 393 -3.21 -16.20 0.49
CA LEU A 393 -3.66 -16.51 1.84
C LEU A 393 -4.45 -17.82 1.87
N SER A 394 -5.40 -18.02 0.96
CA SER A 394 -6.17 -19.26 0.84
C SER A 394 -5.29 -20.48 0.60
N ALA A 395 -4.32 -20.36 -0.31
CA ALA A 395 -3.35 -21.41 -0.60
C ALA A 395 -2.46 -21.70 0.63
N ARG A 396 -2.03 -20.66 1.35
CA ARG A 396 -1.29 -20.80 2.60
C ARG A 396 -2.08 -21.56 3.67
N ILE A 397 -3.34 -21.20 3.87
CA ILE A 397 -4.25 -21.90 4.80
C ILE A 397 -4.35 -23.37 4.39
N PHE A 398 -4.58 -23.66 3.12
CA PHE A 398 -4.69 -25.02 2.61
C PHE A 398 -3.41 -25.85 2.86
N VAL A 399 -2.24 -25.29 2.55
CA VAL A 399 -0.94 -25.97 2.74
C VAL A 399 -0.69 -26.23 4.23
N ILE A 400 -0.91 -25.24 5.10
CA ILE A 400 -0.75 -25.38 6.55
C ILE A 400 -1.72 -26.43 7.10
N ALA A 401 -3.00 -26.39 6.68
CA ALA A 401 -4.01 -27.33 7.14
C ALA A 401 -3.66 -28.79 6.78
N ARG A 402 -3.14 -29.03 5.56
CA ARG A 402 -2.67 -30.36 5.15
C ARG A 402 -1.44 -30.84 5.93
N GLY A 403 -0.54 -29.91 6.29
CA GLY A 403 0.58 -30.22 7.18
C GLY A 403 0.14 -30.56 8.61
N ALA A 404 -0.89 -29.89 9.11
CA ALA A 404 -1.42 -30.10 10.46
C ALA A 404 -2.15 -31.44 10.62
N THR A 405 -2.79 -31.98 9.57
CA THR A 405 -3.40 -33.32 9.59
C THR A 405 -2.41 -34.48 9.73
N ALA A 406 -1.10 -34.21 9.75
CA ALA A 406 -0.04 -35.20 10.00
C ALA A 406 0.47 -35.20 11.45
N LEU A 407 -0.07 -34.35 12.33
CA LEU A 407 0.13 -34.34 13.78
C LEU A 407 -1.08 -34.98 14.47
#